data_AF-A0A9E0V1V9-F1
#
_entry.id   AF-A0A9E0V1V9-F1
#
_cell.length_a   1.000
_cell.length_b   1.000
_cell.length_c   1.000
_cell.angle_alpha   90.00
_cell.angle_beta   90.00
_cell.angle_gamma   90.00
#
_symmetry.space_group_name_H-M   'P 1'
#
loop_
_entity.id
_entity.type
_entity.pdbx_description
1 polymer ?
#
loop_
_entity_poly.entity_id
_entity_poly.type
_entity_poly.pdbx_seq_one_letter_code
_entity_poly.pdbx_strand_id
1 'polypeptide(L)'
;MNRKLLTVGTVFGLLAGELSAQLPRIVVQGTGGPAVFTSLDTALSSAQPGDKVYLSGGSFLQVGDLVIDKQLHLIGAGIMPDSANVTATTRIHITNNLRFTTPCSGSTFTGISFFPDDHTYFGTNPDDDDPVGLVFQRCEFVRGAINLGSDGNSVGSATFDECIMHTTGTNQGFNGARGEAVLTRCILNHKTLSGFARLFMKNCVVFDARLQNASNCIVQNCVFTYTGAPLWQVSGVQISNCLVGGASMFSNSGASSETNNIFNVAPGTFFVSEADDWYHYYDDIHLSPASGGVGMGNDGTDIGIFGTHAPYKIGAMPYNPHFQQGAIDPATNWNGELPVQIRTAAQTH
;
A
#
# COMPACT_ATOMS: atom_id res chain seq x y z
N MET A 1 29.16 58.78 -49.13
CA MET A 1 28.65 57.73 -50.05
C MET A 1 28.92 56.38 -49.40
N ASN A 2 27.87 55.58 -49.15
CA ASN A 2 27.89 54.17 -48.69
C ASN A 2 28.38 53.92 -47.25
N ARG A 3 27.79 53.05 -46.43
CA ARG A 3 26.51 52.32 -46.38
C ARG A 3 26.47 51.70 -44.96
N LYS A 4 25.34 51.86 -44.26
CA LYS A 4 24.73 51.00 -43.22
C LYS A 4 25.59 49.87 -42.61
N LEU A 5 25.61 49.77 -41.28
CA LEU A 5 24.84 48.74 -40.55
C LEU A 5 24.79 49.07 -39.06
N LEU A 6 23.56 49.25 -38.57
CA LEU A 6 23.18 49.39 -37.16
C LEU A 6 22.89 47.97 -36.67
N THR A 7 23.70 47.42 -35.76
CA THR A 7 23.38 46.14 -35.11
C THR A 7 22.76 46.45 -33.74
N VAL A 8 21.43 46.50 -33.71
CA VAL A 8 20.66 46.52 -32.47
C VAL A 8 20.68 45.10 -31.90
N GLY A 9 21.40 44.90 -30.80
CA GLY A 9 21.38 43.66 -30.04
C GLY A 9 20.11 43.58 -29.20
N THR A 10 19.12 42.83 -29.67
CA THR A 10 17.91 42.51 -28.93
C THR A 10 18.26 41.54 -27.82
N VAL A 11 18.30 42.01 -26.56
CA VAL A 11 18.38 41.14 -25.38
C VAL A 11 16.97 40.57 -25.16
N PHE A 12 16.74 39.35 -25.62
CA PHE A 12 15.59 38.56 -25.17
C PHE A 12 15.89 38.07 -23.75
N GLY A 13 15.29 38.73 -22.76
CA GLY A 13 15.22 38.22 -21.40
C GLY A 13 14.36 36.97 -21.38
N LEU A 14 14.99 35.80 -21.26
CA LEU A 14 14.33 34.55 -20.96
C LEU A 14 13.89 34.63 -19.49
N LEU A 15 12.69 35.16 -19.24
CA LEU A 15 12.00 34.95 -17.96
C LEU A 15 11.63 33.47 -17.91
N ALA A 16 12.50 32.66 -17.29
CA ALA A 16 12.13 31.35 -16.83
C ALA A 16 11.02 31.55 -15.81
N GLY A 17 9.78 31.30 -16.22
CA GLY A 17 8.67 31.18 -15.28
C GLY A 17 9.00 30.05 -14.34
N GLU A 18 9.15 30.35 -13.06
CA GLU A 18 9.16 29.33 -12.03
C GLU A 18 7.81 28.61 -12.12
N LEU A 19 7.83 27.38 -12.64
CA LEU A 19 6.77 26.42 -12.40
C LEU A 19 6.75 26.19 -10.88
N SER A 20 6.01 27.02 -10.15
CA SER A 20 5.66 26.70 -8.77
C SER A 20 4.81 25.44 -8.83
N ALA A 21 5.42 24.29 -8.53
CA ALA A 21 4.67 23.07 -8.26
C ALA A 21 3.63 23.41 -7.20
N GLN A 22 2.35 23.18 -7.50
CA GLN A 22 1.27 23.46 -6.56
C GLN A 22 1.54 22.66 -5.28
N LEU A 23 1.71 23.38 -4.16
CA LEU A 23 1.92 22.74 -2.86
C LEU A 23 0.79 21.73 -2.60
N PRO A 24 1.11 20.51 -2.12
CA PRO A 24 0.11 19.49 -1.82
C PRO A 24 -1.03 20.06 -0.97
N ARG A 25 -2.25 19.63 -1.26
CA ARG A 25 -3.48 20.10 -0.61
C ARG A 25 -4.15 18.96 0.11
N ILE A 26 -4.73 19.29 1.25
CA ILE A 26 -5.53 18.39 2.07
C ILE A 26 -6.93 18.98 2.17
N VAL A 27 -7.96 18.18 1.92
CA VAL A 27 -9.36 18.59 2.08
C VAL A 27 -9.99 17.76 3.18
N VAL A 28 -10.46 18.41 4.23
CA VAL A 28 -11.29 17.75 5.26
C VAL A 28 -12.74 18.00 4.93
N GLN A 29 -13.52 16.94 4.83
CA GLN A 29 -14.94 16.95 4.52
C GLN A 29 -15.71 16.17 5.59
N GLY A 30 -16.56 16.88 6.33
CA GLY A 30 -17.41 16.35 7.38
C GLY A 30 -18.86 16.82 7.24
N THR A 31 -19.49 17.14 8.37
CA THR A 31 -20.85 17.72 8.42
C THR A 31 -20.89 19.20 8.03
N GLY A 32 -19.78 19.91 8.17
CA GLY A 32 -19.60 21.28 7.71
C GLY A 32 -19.18 21.40 6.24
N GLY A 33 -19.00 22.63 5.76
CA GLY A 33 -18.40 22.88 4.45
C GLY A 33 -16.95 22.35 4.38
N PRO A 34 -16.45 22.00 3.18
CA PRO A 34 -15.09 21.48 3.03
C PRO A 34 -14.05 22.53 3.46
N ALA A 35 -13.06 22.10 4.23
CA ALA A 35 -11.94 22.94 4.66
C ALA A 35 -10.64 22.47 3.98
N VAL A 36 -9.82 23.42 3.53
CA VAL A 36 -8.59 23.14 2.77
C VAL A 36 -7.37 23.50 3.60
N PHE A 37 -6.41 22.59 3.68
CA PHE A 37 -5.18 22.69 4.47
C PHE A 37 -3.95 22.39 3.62
N THR A 38 -2.78 22.75 4.15
CA THR A 38 -1.46 22.42 3.60
C THR A 38 -0.61 21.61 4.58
N SER A 39 -0.96 21.59 5.87
CA SER A 39 -0.29 20.80 6.90
C SER A 39 -1.18 19.64 7.33
N LEU A 40 -0.62 18.43 7.34
CA LEU A 40 -1.32 17.21 7.76
C LEU A 40 -1.78 17.30 9.21
N ASP A 41 -0.88 17.73 10.09
CA ASP A 41 -1.16 17.92 11.52
C ASP A 41 -2.37 18.84 11.76
N THR A 42 -2.41 19.99 11.07
CA THR A 42 -3.53 20.94 11.21
C THR A 42 -4.84 20.39 10.65
N ALA A 43 -4.78 19.63 9.55
CA ALA A 43 -5.96 19.02 8.95
C ALA A 43 -6.56 17.96 9.87
N LEU A 44 -5.74 17.04 10.39
CA LEU A 44 -6.18 15.97 11.29
C LEU A 44 -6.67 16.51 12.65
N SER A 45 -6.04 17.57 13.15
CA SER A 45 -6.48 18.27 14.36
C SER A 45 -7.87 18.91 14.18
N SER A 46 -8.14 19.47 13.00
CA SER A 46 -9.45 20.08 12.68
C SER A 46 -10.57 19.06 12.43
N ALA A 47 -10.19 17.85 11.96
CA ALA A 47 -11.12 16.81 11.60
C ALA A 47 -11.87 16.25 12.82
N GLN A 48 -13.15 15.99 12.61
CA GLN A 48 -14.04 15.34 13.57
C GLN A 48 -14.10 13.81 13.30
N PRO A 49 -14.48 13.00 14.31
CA PRO A 49 -14.68 11.57 14.09
C PRO A 49 -15.68 11.31 12.94
N GLY A 50 -15.29 10.44 12.01
CA GLY A 50 -16.05 10.07 10.81
C GLY A 50 -15.77 10.96 9.59
N ASP A 51 -14.96 12.00 9.72
CA ASP A 51 -14.63 12.88 8.59
C ASP A 51 -13.78 12.17 7.52
N LYS A 52 -13.96 12.62 6.27
CA LYS A 52 -13.11 12.23 5.13
C LYS A 52 -11.98 13.23 4.98
N VAL A 53 -10.76 12.72 4.82
CA VAL A 53 -9.56 13.53 4.63
C VAL A 53 -8.93 13.15 3.30
N TYR A 54 -9.09 14.01 2.29
CA TYR A 54 -8.51 13.80 0.97
C TYR A 54 -7.13 14.44 0.91
N LEU A 55 -6.14 13.66 0.50
CA LEU A 55 -4.78 14.11 0.26
C LEU A 55 -4.56 14.14 -1.26
N SER A 56 -4.14 15.29 -1.79
CA SER A 56 -3.69 15.34 -3.18
C SER A 56 -2.46 14.45 -3.38
N GLY A 57 -2.09 14.21 -4.63
CA GLY A 57 -0.76 13.68 -4.89
C GLY A 57 0.32 14.67 -4.45
N GLY A 58 1.47 14.12 -4.07
CA GLY A 58 2.56 14.84 -3.44
C GLY A 58 3.00 14.23 -2.10
N SER A 59 3.98 14.88 -1.48
CA SER A 59 4.55 14.45 -0.19
C SER A 59 4.08 15.35 0.95
N PHE A 60 3.59 14.74 2.03
CA PHE A 60 3.17 15.42 3.25
C PHE A 60 4.15 15.06 4.38
N LEU A 61 4.80 16.06 4.96
CA LEU A 61 5.72 15.87 6.07
C LEU A 61 4.97 15.96 7.42
N GLN A 62 5.12 14.93 8.25
CA GLN A 62 4.76 14.93 9.66
C GLN A 62 6.04 14.87 10.51
N VAL A 63 6.22 15.89 11.36
CA VAL A 63 7.33 15.93 12.33
C VAL A 63 6.88 15.23 13.62
N GLY A 64 7.72 14.35 14.15
CA GLY A 64 7.37 13.44 15.26
C GLY A 64 6.49 12.26 14.82
N ASP A 65 5.73 11.74 15.78
CA ASP A 65 4.75 10.67 15.53
C ASP A 65 3.56 11.21 14.75
N LEU A 66 3.03 10.39 13.84
CA LEU A 66 1.68 10.56 13.31
C LEU A 66 0.73 9.69 14.11
N VAL A 67 -0.15 10.28 14.91
CA VAL A 67 -1.14 9.55 15.70
C VAL A 67 -2.52 9.74 15.07
N ILE A 68 -3.16 8.65 14.67
CA ILE A 68 -4.57 8.64 14.30
C ILE A 68 -5.36 8.22 15.55
N ASP A 69 -6.06 9.18 16.15
CA ASP A 69 -6.67 9.11 17.47
C ASP A 69 -8.19 9.28 17.48
N LYS A 70 -8.80 9.22 16.29
CA LYS A 70 -10.23 9.26 16.07
C LYS A 70 -10.55 8.57 14.75
N GLN A 71 -11.79 8.08 14.60
CA GLN A 71 -12.20 7.47 13.35
C GLN A 71 -12.08 8.48 12.21
N LEU A 72 -11.32 8.15 11.16
CA LEU A 72 -11.15 8.99 9.97
C LEU A 72 -11.11 8.14 8.69
N HIS A 73 -11.42 8.77 7.56
CA HIS A 73 -11.37 8.13 6.25
C HIS A 73 -10.39 8.87 5.34
N LEU A 74 -9.13 8.41 5.30
CA LEU A 74 -8.05 9.05 4.56
C LEU A 74 -7.98 8.50 3.13
N ILE A 75 -7.95 9.39 2.15
CA ILE A 75 -8.03 9.06 0.73
C ILE A 75 -6.92 9.82 0.01
N GLY A 76 -5.91 9.10 -0.49
CA GLY A 76 -4.84 9.66 -1.30
C GLY A 76 -5.14 9.63 -2.80
N ALA A 77 -4.14 9.97 -3.60
CA ALA A 77 -4.15 9.93 -5.06
C ALA A 77 -3.55 8.63 -5.63
N GLY A 78 -3.10 7.70 -4.78
CA GLY A 78 -2.52 6.42 -5.18
C GLY A 78 -1.03 6.28 -4.88
N ILE A 79 -0.54 5.05 -5.03
CA ILE A 79 0.83 4.64 -4.64
C ILE A 79 1.75 4.37 -5.83
N MET A 80 1.21 4.05 -7.01
CA MET A 80 2.01 3.68 -8.18
C MET A 80 2.42 4.90 -9.00
N PRO A 81 3.73 5.18 -9.20
CA PRO A 81 4.19 6.34 -9.96
C PRO A 81 3.63 6.43 -11.38
N ASP A 82 3.64 5.31 -12.10
CA ASP A 82 3.23 5.27 -13.52
C ASP A 82 1.73 5.55 -13.70
N SER A 83 0.91 5.08 -12.76
CA SER A 83 -0.55 5.29 -12.80
C SER A 83 -0.98 6.62 -12.18
N ALA A 84 -0.14 7.21 -11.34
CA ALA A 84 -0.37 8.52 -10.73
C ALA A 84 0.38 9.65 -11.45
N ASN A 85 0.92 9.43 -12.65
CA ASN A 85 1.80 10.40 -13.34
C ASN A 85 1.19 11.80 -13.51
N VAL A 86 -0.14 11.90 -13.63
CA VAL A 86 -0.86 13.19 -13.76
C VAL A 86 -1.00 13.93 -12.43
N THR A 87 -1.16 13.21 -11.32
CA THR A 87 -1.44 13.80 -9.99
C THR A 87 -0.28 13.71 -9.01
N ALA A 88 0.76 12.96 -9.34
CA ALA A 88 1.73 12.35 -8.40
C ALA A 88 1.08 11.36 -7.42
N THR A 89 1.90 10.50 -6.81
CA THR A 89 1.50 9.59 -5.72
C THR A 89 1.32 10.34 -4.41
N THR A 90 0.45 9.87 -3.52
CA THR A 90 0.33 10.43 -2.17
C THR A 90 1.28 9.70 -1.22
N ARG A 91 2.25 10.43 -0.66
CA ARG A 91 3.17 9.91 0.36
C ARG A 91 3.10 10.74 1.63
N ILE A 92 3.01 10.08 2.77
CA ILE A 92 3.14 10.71 4.08
C ILE A 92 4.49 10.30 4.66
N HIS A 93 5.41 11.27 4.77
CA HIS A 93 6.70 11.07 5.43
C HIS A 93 6.58 11.47 6.90
N ILE A 94 6.81 10.51 7.79
CA ILE A 94 6.64 10.65 9.24
C ILE A 94 8.02 10.48 9.85
N THR A 95 8.54 11.50 10.52
CA THR A 95 9.92 11.47 11.05
C THR A 95 10.11 10.56 12.28
N ASN A 96 9.05 9.92 12.75
CA ASN A 96 9.09 8.91 13.80
C ASN A 96 8.06 7.78 13.52
N ASN A 97 7.16 7.49 14.46
CA ASN A 97 6.22 6.37 14.34
C ASN A 97 4.88 6.76 13.70
N LEU A 98 4.29 5.83 12.96
CA LEU A 98 2.86 5.85 12.62
C LEU A 98 2.09 5.09 13.71
N ARG A 99 1.06 5.70 14.30
CA ARG A 99 0.29 5.10 15.40
C ARG A 99 -1.20 5.15 15.14
N PHE A 100 -1.88 4.03 15.39
CA PHE A 100 -3.33 3.90 15.34
C PHE A 100 -3.84 3.53 16.73
N THR A 101 -4.50 4.44 17.45
CA THR A 101 -4.96 4.17 18.83
C THR A 101 -6.39 3.63 18.82
N THR A 102 -6.83 2.96 19.90
CA THR A 102 -8.19 2.38 20.02
C THR A 102 -9.32 3.31 19.55
N PRO A 103 -9.33 4.63 19.89
CA PRO A 103 -10.32 5.58 19.38
C PRO A 103 -10.43 5.72 17.85
N CYS A 104 -9.43 5.29 17.06
CA CYS A 104 -9.51 5.31 15.60
C CYS A 104 -10.20 4.10 14.97
N SER A 105 -10.79 3.22 15.78
CA SER A 105 -11.55 2.06 15.31
C SER A 105 -12.53 2.40 14.18
N GLY A 106 -12.57 1.56 13.15
CA GLY A 106 -13.37 1.76 11.92
C GLY A 106 -12.80 2.77 10.92
N SER A 107 -11.58 3.29 11.13
CA SER A 107 -10.92 4.15 10.14
C SER A 107 -10.60 3.41 8.85
N THR A 108 -10.61 4.13 7.74
CA THR A 108 -10.25 3.59 6.43
C THR A 108 -9.17 4.42 5.75
N PHE A 109 -8.31 3.75 5.00
CA PHE A 109 -7.16 4.34 4.32
C PHE A 109 -7.08 3.79 2.91
N THR A 110 -6.92 4.65 1.91
CA THR A 110 -6.70 4.19 0.54
C THR A 110 -5.76 5.07 -0.27
N GLY A 111 -4.93 4.44 -1.11
CA GLY A 111 -4.08 5.15 -2.07
C GLY A 111 -3.00 6.01 -1.40
N ILE A 112 -2.45 5.56 -0.28
CA ILE A 112 -1.45 6.30 0.52
C ILE A 112 -0.22 5.42 0.74
N SER A 113 0.95 6.00 0.49
CA SER A 113 2.24 5.45 0.91
C SER A 113 2.62 6.01 2.28
N PHE A 114 2.61 5.17 3.30
CA PHE A 114 3.09 5.48 4.64
C PHE A 114 4.60 5.24 4.71
N PHE A 115 5.34 6.30 5.04
CA PHE A 115 6.79 6.29 5.18
C PHE A 115 7.16 6.76 6.60
N PRO A 116 6.99 5.90 7.62
CA PRO A 116 7.53 6.19 8.95
C PRO A 116 9.04 6.01 8.97
N ASP A 117 9.73 6.91 9.66
CA ASP A 117 11.16 6.77 9.84
C ASP A 117 11.50 5.62 10.80
N ASP A 118 10.58 5.26 11.69
CA ASP A 118 10.69 4.14 12.61
C ASP A 118 9.71 3.00 12.24
N HIS A 119 8.58 2.90 12.95
CA HIS A 119 7.66 1.78 12.82
C HIS A 119 6.20 2.21 12.75
N THR A 120 5.34 1.26 12.37
CA THR A 120 3.88 1.37 12.50
C THR A 120 3.45 0.56 13.73
N TYR A 121 2.64 1.18 14.59
CA TYR A 121 2.11 0.58 15.81
C TYR A 121 0.60 0.75 15.91
N PHE A 122 -0.06 -0.26 16.48
CA PHE A 122 -1.38 -0.10 17.03
C PHE A 122 -1.18 0.27 18.50
N GLY A 123 -1.70 1.43 18.88
CA GLY A 123 -1.52 2.05 20.19
C GLY A 123 -0.24 2.88 20.37
N THR A 124 -0.28 3.62 21.46
CA THR A 124 0.85 4.32 22.07
C THR A 124 1.30 3.63 23.35
N ASN A 125 0.39 2.88 23.99
CA ASN A 125 0.59 2.14 25.22
C ASN A 125 -0.48 1.02 25.36
N PRO A 126 -0.38 0.13 26.37
CA PRO A 126 -1.32 -0.98 26.55
C PRO A 126 -2.81 -0.59 26.73
N ASP A 127 -3.11 0.65 27.11
CA ASP A 127 -4.49 1.10 27.32
C ASP A 127 -5.19 1.50 26.01
N ASP A 128 -4.45 1.68 24.91
CA ASP A 128 -4.97 2.17 23.63
C ASP A 128 -4.48 1.42 22.39
N ASP A 129 -4.05 0.17 22.54
CA ASP A 129 -3.49 -0.66 21.46
C ASP A 129 -4.46 -1.67 20.84
N ASP A 130 -5.76 -1.48 21.05
CA ASP A 130 -6.84 -2.34 20.52
C ASP A 130 -7.74 -1.63 19.49
N PRO A 131 -7.23 -0.92 18.46
CA PRO A 131 -8.09 -0.44 17.40
C PRO A 131 -8.70 -1.62 16.64
N VAL A 132 -10.00 -1.55 16.38
CA VAL A 132 -10.74 -2.59 15.67
C VAL A 132 -11.34 -2.09 14.36
N GLY A 133 -11.41 -2.97 13.36
CA GLY A 133 -12.07 -2.68 12.09
C GLY A 133 -11.32 -1.65 11.23
N LEU A 134 -9.99 -1.55 11.37
CA LEU A 134 -9.19 -0.72 10.47
C LEU A 134 -9.16 -1.36 9.09
N VAL A 135 -9.25 -0.54 8.04
CA VAL A 135 -9.21 -1.03 6.65
C VAL A 135 -8.21 -0.23 5.84
N PHE A 136 -7.21 -0.90 5.30
CA PHE A 136 -6.23 -0.36 4.37
C PHE A 136 -6.47 -0.99 3.00
N GLN A 137 -6.73 -0.15 1.99
CA GLN A 137 -6.94 -0.61 0.61
C GLN A 137 -5.97 0.09 -0.34
N ARG A 138 -5.15 -0.65 -1.06
CA ARG A 138 -4.16 -0.05 -1.99
C ARG A 138 -3.27 0.97 -1.31
N CYS A 139 -2.82 0.64 -0.11
CA CYS A 139 -1.84 1.41 0.64
C CYS A 139 -0.47 0.74 0.55
N GLU A 140 0.56 1.52 0.78
CA GLU A 140 1.94 1.05 0.81
C GLU A 140 2.55 1.35 2.18
N PHE A 141 3.17 0.35 2.79
CA PHE A 141 4.02 0.49 3.98
C PHE A 141 5.47 0.39 3.52
N VAL A 142 6.11 1.54 3.35
CA VAL A 142 7.39 1.65 2.63
C VAL A 142 8.55 1.09 3.44
N ARG A 143 8.48 1.15 4.77
CA ARG A 143 9.50 0.62 5.67
C ARG A 143 8.98 0.42 7.08
N GLY A 144 9.85 -0.09 7.94
CA GLY A 144 9.59 -0.28 9.36
C GLY A 144 8.83 -1.58 9.64
N ALA A 145 8.77 -1.94 10.91
CA ALA A 145 7.88 -2.99 11.35
C ALA A 145 6.42 -2.51 11.33
N ILE A 146 5.49 -3.43 11.10
CA ILE A 146 4.06 -3.21 11.36
C ILE A 146 3.73 -4.04 12.59
N ASN A 147 3.28 -3.41 13.67
CA ASN A 147 2.97 -4.09 14.92
C ASN A 147 1.50 -3.88 15.26
N LEU A 148 0.71 -4.95 15.26
CA LEU A 148 -0.72 -4.92 15.63
C LEU A 148 -0.92 -4.90 17.14
N GLY A 149 -0.09 -4.16 17.85
CA GLY A 149 -0.13 -3.97 19.29
C GLY A 149 1.09 -3.18 19.75
N SER A 150 0.93 -2.48 20.87
CA SER A 150 2.04 -1.84 21.59
C SER A 150 2.58 -2.78 22.67
N ASP A 151 1.73 -3.68 23.14
CA ASP A 151 2.04 -4.82 23.98
C ASP A 151 1.74 -6.16 23.27
N GLY A 152 2.21 -7.27 23.85
CA GLY A 152 2.03 -8.60 23.26
C GLY A 152 0.61 -9.18 23.41
N ASN A 153 -0.36 -8.43 23.95
CA ASN A 153 -1.70 -8.89 24.28
C ASN A 153 -2.82 -8.20 23.50
N SER A 154 -2.53 -7.16 22.71
CA SER A 154 -3.50 -6.50 21.85
C SER A 154 -4.38 -7.49 21.05
N VAL A 155 -5.69 -7.25 21.06
CA VAL A 155 -6.74 -7.98 20.36
C VAL A 155 -7.35 -7.18 19.20
N GLY A 156 -6.72 -6.06 18.82
CA GLY A 156 -7.13 -5.22 17.70
C GLY A 156 -7.31 -5.95 16.38
N SER A 157 -7.93 -5.30 15.40
CA SER A 157 -8.20 -5.91 14.08
C SER A 157 -7.99 -4.97 12.91
N ALA A 158 -7.36 -5.50 11.85
CA ALA A 158 -7.13 -4.77 10.62
C ALA A 158 -7.26 -5.64 9.37
N THR A 159 -7.83 -5.06 8.33
CA THR A 159 -7.88 -5.61 6.98
C THR A 159 -6.93 -4.85 6.06
N PHE A 160 -6.12 -5.58 5.33
CA PHE A 160 -5.23 -5.09 4.29
C PHE A 160 -5.65 -5.73 2.98
N ASP A 161 -6.05 -4.90 2.02
CA ASP A 161 -6.53 -5.34 0.72
C ASP A 161 -5.75 -4.63 -0.38
N GLU A 162 -5.13 -5.41 -1.29
CA GLU A 162 -4.32 -4.85 -2.37
C GLU A 162 -3.16 -3.96 -1.88
N CYS A 163 -2.65 -4.20 -0.67
CA CYS A 163 -1.58 -3.42 -0.06
C CYS A 163 -0.19 -3.97 -0.40
N ILE A 164 0.81 -3.09 -0.33
CA ILE A 164 2.21 -3.43 -0.52
C ILE A 164 2.97 -3.16 0.79
N MET A 165 3.76 -4.13 1.25
CA MET A 165 4.48 -4.02 2.50
C MET A 165 5.95 -4.36 2.27
N HIS A 166 6.83 -3.40 2.52
CA HIS A 166 8.26 -3.54 2.30
C HIS A 166 9.03 -3.77 3.60
N THR A 167 10.18 -4.41 3.44
CA THR A 167 11.28 -4.41 4.40
C THR A 167 12.44 -3.64 3.81
N THR A 168 13.07 -2.76 4.59
CA THR A 168 14.28 -2.00 4.17
C THR A 168 15.51 -2.31 5.02
N GLY A 169 15.40 -3.26 5.95
CA GLY A 169 16.47 -3.62 6.88
C GLY A 169 16.09 -4.80 7.77
N THR A 170 16.95 -5.13 8.72
CA THR A 170 16.72 -6.25 9.65
C THR A 170 15.59 -5.96 10.64
N ASN A 171 14.89 -7.00 11.10
CA ASN A 171 13.83 -6.92 12.13
C ASN A 171 12.62 -6.04 11.80
N GLN A 172 12.45 -5.66 10.53
CA GLN A 172 11.23 -5.02 10.07
C GLN A 172 10.24 -6.13 9.71
N GLY A 173 9.60 -6.76 10.69
CA GLY A 173 8.56 -7.76 10.47
C GLY A 173 7.17 -7.15 10.29
N PHE A 174 6.17 -8.00 10.09
CA PHE A 174 4.77 -7.70 10.36
C PHE A 174 4.35 -8.60 11.54
N ASN A 175 4.17 -7.99 12.70
CA ASN A 175 3.95 -8.67 13.97
C ASN A 175 2.46 -8.61 14.36
N GLY A 176 1.86 -9.78 14.53
CA GLY A 176 0.42 -9.92 14.79
C GLY A 176 -0.02 -9.71 16.23
N ALA A 177 0.89 -9.72 17.20
CA ALA A 177 0.55 -9.74 18.63
C ALA A 177 -0.52 -10.82 18.94
N ARG A 178 -1.69 -10.46 19.50
CA ARG A 178 -2.89 -11.34 19.53
C ARG A 178 -4.02 -10.80 18.66
N GLY A 179 -3.71 -9.79 17.85
CA GLY A 179 -4.63 -9.13 16.94
C GLY A 179 -5.04 -10.03 15.79
N GLU A 180 -6.08 -9.57 15.09
CA GLU A 180 -6.57 -10.19 13.86
C GLU A 180 -6.11 -9.41 12.65
N ALA A 181 -5.57 -10.14 11.68
CA ALA A 181 -5.23 -9.58 10.39
C ALA A 181 -5.90 -10.35 9.27
N VAL A 182 -6.51 -9.61 8.34
CA VAL A 182 -7.01 -10.13 7.08
C VAL A 182 -6.18 -9.52 5.96
N LEU A 183 -5.47 -10.36 5.21
CA LEU A 183 -4.65 -9.96 4.08
C LEU A 183 -5.22 -10.56 2.80
N THR A 184 -5.66 -9.72 1.87
CA THR A 184 -6.16 -10.14 0.56
C THR A 184 -5.42 -9.41 -0.54
N ARG A 185 -4.93 -10.15 -1.54
CA ARG A 185 -4.23 -9.57 -2.71
C ARG A 185 -3.05 -8.67 -2.33
N CYS A 186 -2.41 -8.94 -1.21
CA CYS A 186 -1.28 -8.16 -0.73
C CYS A 186 0.05 -8.69 -1.28
N ILE A 187 1.01 -7.77 -1.40
CA ILE A 187 2.40 -8.04 -1.75
C ILE A 187 3.25 -7.81 -0.51
N LEU A 188 3.90 -8.87 -0.04
CA LEU A 188 4.79 -8.85 1.12
C LEU A 188 6.22 -8.97 0.62
N ASN A 189 6.87 -7.83 0.42
CA ASN A 189 8.21 -7.74 -0.14
C ASN A 189 9.24 -7.89 0.99
N HIS A 190 9.81 -9.10 1.15
CA HIS A 190 10.76 -9.45 2.22
C HIS A 190 10.19 -9.23 3.63
N LYS A 191 8.86 -9.17 3.75
CA LYS A 191 8.13 -8.84 4.98
C LYS A 191 7.77 -10.12 5.72
N THR A 192 8.59 -10.51 6.69
CA THR A 192 8.30 -11.68 7.54
C THR A 192 7.07 -11.41 8.41
N LEU A 193 6.08 -12.28 8.31
CA LEU A 193 4.89 -12.31 9.16
C LEU A 193 5.21 -13.10 10.42
N SER A 194 5.00 -12.53 11.61
CA SER A 194 5.38 -13.17 12.87
C SER A 194 4.33 -12.98 13.96
N GLY A 195 4.17 -13.98 14.83
CA GLY A 195 3.42 -13.80 16.07
C GLY A 195 1.92 -13.58 15.86
N PHE A 196 1.32 -14.15 14.82
CA PHE A 196 -0.13 -14.05 14.61
C PHE A 196 -0.87 -15.13 15.40
N ALA A 197 -1.93 -14.76 16.10
CA ALA A 197 -2.88 -15.72 16.69
C ALA A 197 -4.13 -15.94 15.81
N ARG A 198 -4.42 -14.98 14.92
CA ARG A 198 -5.54 -14.98 13.97
C ARG A 198 -5.13 -14.24 12.70
N LEU A 199 -4.69 -14.97 11.70
CA LEU A 199 -4.38 -14.42 10.37
C LEU A 199 -5.21 -15.16 9.33
N PHE A 200 -5.93 -14.41 8.50
CA PHE A 200 -6.47 -14.91 7.25
C PHE A 200 -5.70 -14.27 6.10
N MET A 201 -4.99 -15.08 5.32
CA MET A 201 -4.24 -14.62 4.15
C MET A 201 -4.76 -15.34 2.91
N LYS A 202 -5.25 -14.58 1.93
CA LYS A 202 -5.79 -15.14 0.69
C LYS A 202 -5.26 -14.39 -0.52
N ASN A 203 -4.85 -15.14 -1.55
CA ASN A 203 -4.41 -14.58 -2.82
C ASN A 203 -3.27 -13.55 -2.66
N CYS A 204 -2.30 -13.80 -1.78
CA CYS A 204 -1.17 -12.90 -1.55
C CYS A 204 0.12 -13.45 -2.17
N VAL A 205 1.11 -12.58 -2.37
CA VAL A 205 2.47 -12.95 -2.78
C VAL A 205 3.44 -12.54 -1.69
N VAL A 206 4.29 -13.48 -1.28
CA VAL A 206 5.32 -13.31 -0.24
C VAL A 206 6.70 -13.56 -0.86
N PHE A 207 7.47 -12.48 -1.01
CA PHE A 207 8.84 -12.50 -1.52
C PHE A 207 9.83 -12.76 -0.41
N ASP A 208 10.70 -13.77 -0.58
CA ASP A 208 11.78 -14.21 0.33
C ASP A 208 11.48 -14.09 1.85
N ALA A 209 10.26 -14.41 2.25
CA ALA A 209 9.82 -14.22 3.63
C ALA A 209 8.96 -15.39 4.12
N ARG A 210 8.75 -15.41 5.43
CA ARG A 210 8.10 -16.50 6.14
C ARG A 210 6.87 -16.02 6.90
N LEU A 211 5.98 -16.97 7.18
CA LEU A 211 5.05 -16.91 8.30
C LEU A 211 5.66 -17.70 9.46
N GLN A 212 5.87 -17.05 10.60
CA GLN A 212 6.52 -17.67 11.74
C GLN A 212 5.89 -17.36 13.09
N ASN A 213 6.18 -18.21 14.09
CA ASN A 213 5.71 -18.04 15.46
C ASN A 213 4.20 -17.78 15.54
N ALA A 214 3.45 -18.39 14.63
CA ALA A 214 2.05 -18.07 14.39
C ALA A 214 1.16 -19.28 14.71
N SER A 215 -0.06 -19.01 15.11
CA SER A 215 -1.04 -20.04 15.40
C SER A 215 -2.41 -19.71 14.83
N ASN A 216 -3.21 -20.75 14.56
CA ASN A 216 -4.60 -20.64 14.11
C ASN A 216 -4.77 -19.70 12.89
N CYS A 217 -3.82 -19.76 11.96
CA CYS A 217 -3.85 -18.98 10.73
C CYS A 217 -4.47 -19.80 9.60
N ILE A 218 -5.13 -19.13 8.65
CA ILE A 218 -5.64 -19.70 7.42
C ILE A 218 -4.92 -19.02 6.26
N VAL A 219 -4.24 -19.81 5.42
CA VAL A 219 -3.47 -19.31 4.27
C VAL A 219 -3.93 -20.03 3.00
N GLN A 220 -4.41 -19.29 2.01
CA GLN A 220 -5.02 -19.89 0.82
C GLN A 220 -4.64 -19.17 -0.47
N ASN A 221 -4.43 -19.91 -1.56
CA ASN A 221 -4.19 -19.34 -2.89
C ASN A 221 -2.99 -18.37 -2.91
N CYS A 222 -1.97 -18.58 -2.06
CA CYS A 222 -0.83 -17.67 -1.93
C CYS A 222 0.43 -18.18 -2.62
N VAL A 223 1.32 -17.26 -2.98
CA VAL A 223 2.66 -17.56 -3.50
C VAL A 223 3.70 -17.27 -2.42
N PHE A 224 4.61 -18.21 -2.18
CA PHE A 224 5.80 -18.03 -1.35
C PHE A 224 7.04 -18.35 -2.19
N THR A 225 7.84 -17.33 -2.52
CA THR A 225 9.08 -17.53 -3.29
C THR A 225 10.22 -18.08 -2.43
N TYR A 226 10.11 -17.94 -1.11
CA TYR A 226 11.06 -18.46 -0.14
C TYR A 226 11.43 -19.93 -0.41
N THR A 227 12.74 -20.19 -0.53
CA THR A 227 13.26 -21.50 -0.96
C THR A 227 13.47 -22.51 0.18
N GLY A 228 13.34 -22.07 1.44
CA GLY A 228 13.19 -22.97 2.58
C GLY A 228 11.72 -23.26 2.89
N ALA A 229 11.45 -23.79 4.09
CA ALA A 229 10.07 -23.91 4.56
C ALA A 229 9.49 -22.51 4.88
N PRO A 230 8.44 -22.06 4.17
CA PRO A 230 7.87 -20.73 4.40
C PRO A 230 7.13 -20.61 5.74
N LEU A 231 6.71 -21.74 6.34
CA LEU A 231 6.08 -21.76 7.66
C LEU A 231 7.04 -22.32 8.70
N TRP A 232 7.39 -21.51 9.70
CA TRP A 232 8.36 -21.88 10.74
C TRP A 232 7.83 -21.63 12.16
N GLN A 233 7.93 -22.61 13.06
CA GLN A 233 7.37 -22.49 14.42
C GLN A 233 5.89 -22.12 14.43
N VAL A 234 5.10 -22.76 13.56
CA VAL A 234 3.65 -22.55 13.51
C VAL A 234 2.88 -23.71 14.15
N SER A 235 1.63 -23.46 14.57
CA SER A 235 0.74 -24.52 15.09
C SER A 235 -0.73 -24.19 14.82
N GLY A 236 -1.55 -25.21 14.55
CA GLY A 236 -2.97 -25.02 14.21
C GLY A 236 -3.19 -24.28 12.89
N VAL A 237 -2.19 -24.17 12.02
CA VAL A 237 -2.31 -23.47 10.74
C VAL A 237 -2.94 -24.37 9.70
N GLN A 238 -3.87 -23.81 8.93
CA GLN A 238 -4.49 -24.44 7.76
C GLN A 238 -3.96 -23.74 6.51
N ILE A 239 -3.27 -24.47 5.64
CA ILE A 239 -2.72 -23.92 4.40
C ILE A 239 -3.14 -24.74 3.19
N SER A 240 -3.64 -24.08 2.15
CA SER A 240 -4.04 -24.79 0.94
C SER A 240 -3.79 -24.00 -0.34
N ASN A 241 -3.65 -24.73 -1.45
CA ASN A 241 -3.57 -24.15 -2.79
C ASN A 241 -2.47 -23.08 -2.89
N CYS A 242 -1.29 -23.33 -2.30
CA CYS A 242 -0.18 -22.40 -2.32
C CYS A 242 0.92 -22.87 -3.27
N LEU A 243 1.58 -21.92 -3.93
CA LEU A 243 2.74 -22.13 -4.79
C LEU A 243 4.02 -21.79 -4.00
N VAL A 244 4.91 -22.75 -3.80
CA VAL A 244 6.02 -22.67 -2.84
C VAL A 244 7.37 -23.00 -3.50
N GLY A 245 8.35 -22.12 -3.30
CA GLY A 245 9.72 -22.33 -3.80
C GLY A 245 10.45 -23.47 -3.08
N GLY A 246 10.25 -23.58 -1.77
CA GLY A 246 10.84 -24.63 -0.97
C GLY A 246 10.31 -26.04 -1.22
N ALA A 247 11.09 -27.02 -0.76
CA ALA A 247 10.80 -28.44 -0.87
C ALA A 247 9.75 -28.95 0.14
N SER A 248 9.42 -28.14 1.14
CA SER A 248 8.49 -28.47 2.21
C SER A 248 7.77 -27.22 2.69
N MET A 249 6.55 -27.36 3.20
CA MET A 249 5.82 -26.22 3.76
C MET A 249 6.30 -25.80 5.14
N PHE A 250 6.55 -26.78 6.02
CA PHE A 250 6.75 -26.55 7.44
C PHE A 250 8.18 -26.87 7.90
N SER A 251 8.67 -26.09 8.86
CA SER A 251 9.87 -26.39 9.64
C SER A 251 9.63 -26.06 11.11
N ASN A 252 10.12 -26.91 12.02
CA ASN A 252 9.96 -26.74 13.47
C ASN A 252 8.51 -26.40 13.91
N SER A 253 7.51 -27.00 13.26
CA SER A 253 6.10 -26.65 13.44
C SER A 253 5.34 -27.78 14.13
N GLY A 254 4.30 -27.41 14.88
CA GLY A 254 3.37 -28.33 15.52
C GLY A 254 2.21 -28.74 14.61
N ALA A 255 1.15 -29.29 15.20
CA ALA A 255 -0.02 -29.81 14.49
C ALA A 255 -0.64 -28.75 13.55
N SER A 256 -0.35 -28.84 12.26
CA SER A 256 -0.86 -27.98 11.18
C SER A 256 -1.31 -28.87 10.03
N SER A 257 -2.18 -28.37 9.17
CA SER A 257 -2.71 -29.14 8.05
C SER A 257 -2.43 -28.43 6.74
N GLU A 258 -2.04 -29.20 5.72
CA GLU A 258 -1.84 -28.69 4.38
C GLU A 258 -2.52 -29.50 3.29
N THR A 259 -2.94 -28.87 2.20
CA THR A 259 -3.63 -29.55 1.09
C THR A 259 -3.42 -28.83 -0.23
N ASN A 260 -3.18 -29.56 -1.31
CA ASN A 260 -3.08 -29.03 -2.68
C ASN A 260 -2.01 -27.93 -2.87
N ASN A 261 -0.91 -27.99 -2.12
CA ASN A 261 0.23 -27.10 -2.32
C ASN A 261 1.19 -27.67 -3.37
N ILE A 262 1.88 -26.77 -4.07
CA ILE A 262 2.87 -27.08 -5.11
C ILE A 262 4.23 -26.64 -4.60
N PHE A 263 5.21 -27.55 -4.59
CA PHE A 263 6.53 -27.35 -4.02
C PHE A 263 7.64 -27.36 -5.08
N ASN A 264 8.85 -26.97 -4.68
CA ASN A 264 10.04 -26.95 -5.53
C ASN A 264 9.85 -26.10 -6.80
N VAL A 265 9.10 -25.02 -6.69
CA VAL A 265 8.91 -24.09 -7.81
C VAL A 265 10.20 -23.32 -7.99
N ALA A 266 10.81 -23.42 -9.17
CA ALA A 266 12.11 -22.81 -9.41
C ALA A 266 12.00 -21.27 -9.35
N PRO A 267 12.97 -20.57 -8.73
CA PRO A 267 13.07 -19.12 -8.81
C PRO A 267 13.00 -18.62 -10.26
N GLY A 268 12.32 -17.50 -10.50
CA GLY A 268 12.10 -16.94 -11.84
C GLY A 268 11.07 -17.67 -12.71
N THR A 269 10.46 -18.78 -12.25
CA THR A 269 9.36 -19.46 -12.97
C THR A 269 7.97 -19.15 -12.39
N PHE A 270 7.93 -18.48 -11.25
CA PHE A 270 6.69 -18.07 -10.60
C PHE A 270 5.88 -17.13 -11.49
N PHE A 271 6.54 -16.10 -12.00
CA PHE A 271 5.90 -14.92 -12.57
C PHE A 271 6.29 -14.68 -14.04
N VAL A 272 5.55 -13.80 -14.73
CA VAL A 272 5.86 -13.39 -16.10
C VAL A 272 7.16 -12.60 -16.17
N SER A 273 7.37 -11.65 -15.24
CA SER A 273 8.57 -10.83 -15.17
C SER A 273 8.88 -10.41 -13.73
N GLU A 274 9.72 -11.20 -13.06
CA GLU A 274 10.34 -10.93 -11.77
C GLU A 274 11.63 -11.77 -11.72
N ALA A 275 12.77 -11.20 -11.33
CA ALA A 275 14.08 -11.80 -11.55
C ALA A 275 15.06 -11.79 -10.35
N ASP A 276 14.74 -11.10 -9.26
CA ASP A 276 15.65 -10.88 -8.13
C ASP A 276 15.04 -11.18 -6.76
N ASP A 277 13.86 -11.81 -6.74
CA ASP A 277 13.05 -12.10 -5.57
C ASP A 277 12.69 -10.85 -4.76
N TRP A 278 12.62 -9.69 -5.43
CA TRP A 278 12.33 -8.41 -4.81
C TRP A 278 11.25 -7.68 -5.61
N TYR A 279 10.16 -7.30 -4.95
CA TYR A 279 9.10 -6.59 -5.66
C TYR A 279 9.52 -5.17 -6.06
N HIS A 280 9.40 -4.88 -7.36
CA HIS A 280 9.48 -3.57 -7.98
C HIS A 280 8.16 -3.23 -8.68
N TYR A 281 7.87 -1.93 -8.80
CA TYR A 281 6.62 -1.48 -9.43
C TYR A 281 6.48 -1.84 -10.92
N TYR A 282 7.59 -2.15 -11.59
CA TYR A 282 7.60 -2.57 -13.00
C TYR A 282 7.51 -4.09 -13.17
N ASP A 283 7.49 -4.87 -12.08
CA ASP A 283 7.39 -6.33 -12.17
C ASP A 283 6.00 -6.76 -12.65
N ASP A 284 5.97 -7.78 -13.50
CA ASP A 284 4.74 -8.45 -13.89
C ASP A 284 4.59 -9.75 -13.11
N ILE A 285 3.88 -9.64 -11.98
CA ILE A 285 3.63 -10.72 -11.04
C ILE A 285 2.34 -11.49 -11.33
N HIS A 286 1.83 -11.45 -12.57
CA HIS A 286 0.99 -12.54 -13.06
C HIS A 286 1.79 -13.84 -13.04
N LEU A 287 1.12 -14.96 -12.78
CA LEU A 287 1.79 -16.25 -12.87
C LEU A 287 2.33 -16.47 -14.28
N SER A 288 3.52 -17.08 -14.39
CA SER A 288 4.03 -17.48 -15.69
C SER A 288 3.05 -18.47 -16.35
N PRO A 289 2.89 -18.47 -17.69
CA PRO A 289 1.95 -19.39 -18.36
C PRO A 289 2.25 -20.88 -18.14
N ALA A 290 3.50 -21.21 -17.77
CA ALA A 290 3.93 -22.57 -17.46
C ALA A 290 3.85 -22.88 -15.94
N SER A 291 3.47 -21.91 -15.12
CA SER A 291 3.36 -22.08 -13.68
C SER A 291 2.32 -23.13 -13.34
N GLY A 292 2.69 -24.05 -12.44
CA GLY A 292 1.74 -25.01 -11.88
C GLY A 292 0.61 -24.35 -11.09
N GLY A 293 0.71 -23.07 -10.74
CA GLY A 293 -0.34 -22.35 -10.01
C GLY A 293 -1.52 -21.88 -10.86
N VAL A 294 -1.45 -22.01 -12.20
CA VAL A 294 -2.54 -21.63 -13.11
C VAL A 294 -3.75 -22.55 -12.91
N GLY A 295 -4.91 -21.97 -12.61
CA GLY A 295 -6.17 -22.68 -12.34
C GLY A 295 -6.19 -23.52 -11.04
N MET A 296 -5.18 -23.37 -10.18
CA MET A 296 -5.01 -24.20 -8.98
C MET A 296 -5.53 -23.57 -7.68
N GLY A 297 -6.15 -22.40 -7.75
CA GLY A 297 -6.90 -21.80 -6.65
C GLY A 297 -8.08 -22.67 -6.23
N ASN A 298 -8.53 -22.53 -4.98
CA ASN A 298 -9.65 -23.31 -4.45
C ASN A 298 -11.01 -23.05 -5.12
N ASP A 299 -11.12 -22.02 -5.94
CA ASP A 299 -12.26 -21.65 -6.76
C ASP A 299 -12.01 -21.86 -8.27
N GLY A 300 -10.92 -22.54 -8.64
CA GLY A 300 -10.51 -22.78 -10.03
C GLY A 300 -9.85 -21.59 -10.73
N THR A 301 -9.63 -20.48 -10.01
CA THR A 301 -8.81 -19.36 -10.50
C THR A 301 -7.32 -19.64 -10.27
N ASP A 302 -6.44 -18.74 -10.70
CA ASP A 302 -5.01 -18.87 -10.46
C ASP A 302 -4.64 -18.70 -8.97
N ILE A 303 -3.43 -19.11 -8.60
CA ILE A 303 -2.83 -18.74 -7.31
C ILE A 303 -2.23 -17.33 -7.41
N GLY A 304 -2.24 -16.55 -6.32
CA GLY A 304 -1.64 -15.22 -6.25
C GLY A 304 -2.63 -14.08 -6.42
N ILE A 305 -2.13 -12.84 -6.53
CA ILE A 305 -2.93 -11.60 -6.39
C ILE A 305 -3.92 -11.36 -7.54
N PHE A 306 -3.68 -11.94 -8.71
CA PHE A 306 -4.56 -11.84 -9.88
C PHE A 306 -5.54 -13.02 -9.99
N GLY A 307 -5.34 -14.07 -9.20
CA GLY A 307 -6.13 -15.29 -9.25
C GLY A 307 -7.39 -15.22 -8.39
N THR A 308 -8.35 -14.38 -8.77
CA THR A 308 -9.65 -14.28 -8.08
C THR A 308 -10.66 -13.53 -8.96
N HIS A 309 -11.95 -13.56 -8.59
CA HIS A 309 -13.00 -12.84 -9.30
C HIS A 309 -12.87 -11.31 -9.23
N ALA A 310 -12.18 -10.79 -8.21
CA ALA A 310 -11.86 -9.38 -8.04
C ALA A 310 -10.32 -9.23 -7.91
N PRO A 311 -9.57 -9.34 -9.02
CA PRO A 311 -8.11 -9.40 -9.00
C PRO A 311 -7.48 -8.09 -8.56
N TYR A 312 -6.19 -8.13 -8.21
CA TYR A 312 -5.42 -6.94 -7.90
C TYR A 312 -5.52 -5.93 -9.05
N LYS A 313 -5.89 -4.70 -8.74
CA LYS A 313 -6.01 -3.65 -9.74
C LYS A 313 -4.65 -3.08 -10.06
N ILE A 314 -4.22 -3.30 -11.30
CA ILE A 314 -3.00 -2.70 -11.86
C ILE A 314 -3.05 -1.19 -11.63
N GLY A 315 -1.95 -0.64 -11.14
CA GLY A 315 -1.83 0.76 -10.76
C GLY A 315 -2.26 1.08 -9.34
N ALA A 316 -2.89 0.14 -8.60
CA ALA A 316 -3.29 0.32 -7.20
C ALA A 316 -3.97 1.68 -6.92
N MET A 317 -4.75 2.16 -7.89
CA MET A 317 -5.42 3.46 -7.79
C MET A 317 -6.58 3.38 -6.81
N PRO A 318 -6.77 4.39 -5.94
CA PRO A 318 -7.86 4.40 -4.97
C PRO A 318 -9.23 4.46 -5.66
N TYR A 319 -10.31 4.20 -4.90
CA TYR A 319 -11.67 4.10 -5.47
C TYR A 319 -12.24 5.46 -5.90
N ASN A 320 -11.71 6.57 -5.41
CA ASN A 320 -12.19 7.90 -5.78
C ASN A 320 -11.88 8.23 -7.25
N PRO A 321 -12.66 9.11 -7.89
CA PRO A 321 -12.32 9.62 -9.20
C PRO A 321 -10.92 10.22 -9.21
N HIS A 322 -10.08 9.77 -10.15
CA HIS A 322 -8.74 10.28 -10.40
C HIS A 322 -8.66 10.92 -11.78
N PHE A 323 -7.78 11.91 -11.92
CA PHE A 323 -7.48 12.53 -13.21
C PHE A 323 -6.60 11.60 -14.02
N GLN A 324 -7.07 11.19 -15.20
CA GLN A 324 -6.30 10.42 -16.19
C GLN A 324 -5.59 11.35 -17.18
N GLN A 325 -6.14 12.55 -17.37
CA GLN A 325 -5.58 13.55 -18.26
C GLN A 325 -6.07 14.93 -17.81
N GLY A 326 -5.17 15.91 -17.82
CA GLY A 326 -5.50 17.32 -17.71
C GLY A 326 -4.69 18.10 -18.74
N ALA A 327 -5.36 18.73 -19.69
CA ALA A 327 -4.78 19.72 -20.59
C ALA A 327 -5.51 21.04 -20.35
N ILE A 328 -4.78 22.02 -19.82
CA ILE A 328 -5.25 23.39 -19.66
C ILE A 328 -4.36 24.22 -20.57
N ASP A 329 -4.97 24.84 -21.57
CA ASP A 329 -4.22 25.68 -22.50
C ASP A 329 -3.58 26.86 -21.74
N PRO A 330 -2.40 27.32 -22.16
CA PRO A 330 -1.68 28.38 -21.44
C PRO A 330 -2.36 29.75 -21.54
N ALA A 331 -3.36 29.90 -22.42
CA ALA A 331 -4.08 31.13 -22.65
C ALA A 331 -5.51 30.86 -23.13
N THR A 332 -6.35 31.90 -23.06
CA THR A 332 -7.68 31.86 -23.64
C THR A 332 -7.61 31.80 -25.17
N ASN A 333 -8.60 31.16 -25.78
CA ASN A 333 -8.81 31.18 -27.22
C ASN A 333 -9.27 32.60 -27.67
N TRP A 334 -9.45 32.78 -28.98
CA TRP A 334 -9.88 34.06 -29.55
C TRP A 334 -11.29 34.53 -29.10
N ASN A 335 -12.10 33.63 -28.52
CA ASN A 335 -13.38 33.95 -27.88
C ASN A 335 -13.25 34.36 -26.41
N GLY A 336 -12.05 34.33 -25.84
CA GLY A 336 -11.82 34.61 -24.41
C GLY A 336 -12.11 33.43 -23.49
N GLU A 337 -12.34 32.22 -24.03
CA GLU A 337 -12.55 31.00 -23.24
C GLU A 337 -11.20 30.34 -22.96
N LEU A 338 -10.96 29.79 -21.77
CA LEU A 338 -9.77 28.98 -21.49
C LEU A 338 -10.05 27.51 -21.86
N PRO A 339 -9.45 26.95 -22.91
CA PRO A 339 -9.65 25.55 -23.23
C PRO A 339 -9.12 24.65 -22.11
N VAL A 340 -10.01 23.80 -21.61
CA VAL A 340 -9.71 22.83 -20.55
C VAL A 340 -10.26 21.48 -20.99
N GLN A 341 -9.39 20.48 -21.07
CA GLN A 341 -9.75 19.08 -21.28
C GLN A 341 -9.31 18.28 -20.05
N ILE A 342 -10.29 17.76 -19.34
CA ILE A 342 -10.06 16.91 -18.17
C ILE A 342 -10.74 15.57 -18.41
N ARG A 343 -9.97 14.49 -18.27
CA ARG A 343 -10.49 13.13 -18.24
C ARG A 343 -10.35 12.58 -16.84
N THR A 344 -11.45 12.10 -16.27
CA THR A 344 -11.47 11.41 -14.98
C THR A 344 -11.97 9.99 -15.15
N ALA A 345 -11.53 9.10 -14.26
CA ALA A 345 -12.12 7.79 -14.09
C ALA A 345 -12.16 7.45 -12.60
N ALA A 346 -13.12 6.64 -12.18
CA ALA A 346 -13.13 6.02 -10.86
C ALA A 346 -12.86 4.53 -11.02
N GLN A 347 -12.20 3.92 -10.04
CA GLN A 347 -12.10 2.48 -9.96
C GLN A 347 -13.41 1.93 -9.37
N THR A 348 -13.95 0.85 -9.93
CA THR A 348 -15.03 0.12 -9.27
C THR A 348 -14.52 -0.49 -7.97
N HIS A 349 -15.40 -0.82 -7.03
CA HIS A 349 -15.00 -1.62 -5.86
C HIS A 349 -14.61 -3.03 -6.28
#